data_AF-A0A2N1PY63-F1
#
_entry.id   AF-A0A2N1PY63-F1
#
_cell.length_a   1.000
_cell.length_b   1.000
_cell.length_c   1.000
_cell.angle_alpha   90.00
_cell.angle_beta   90.00
_cell.angle_gamma   90.00
#
_symmetry.space_group_name_H-M   'P 1'
#
loop_
_entity.id
_entity.type
_entity.pdbx_description
1 polymer ?
#
loop_
_entity_poly.entity_id
_entity_poly.type
_entity_poly.pdbx_seq_one_letter_code
_entity_poly.pdbx_strand_id
1 'polypeptide(L)'
;MNLSIFFASTLTNSLLTAGILIGLILIFVIENKLIKNHEDTISKTTLVLVYLVTFLIALAGILGIFAIWNFDFVTYVNEVWSGFLLTLEDSIGRIISSLIIIFVAMMILKISKVTLKKIGQKDGPNKRRKRTVARVTR
;
A
#
# COMPACT_ATOMS: atom_id res chain seq x y z
N MET A 1 -28.42 -31.83 13.77
CA MET A 1 -28.48 -30.62 14.63
C MET A 1 -28.06 -29.43 13.79
N ASN A 2 -28.86 -28.37 13.75
CA ASN A 2 -28.55 -27.14 13.01
C ASN A 2 -27.42 -26.39 13.72
N LEU A 3 -26.18 -26.57 13.27
CA LEU A 3 -25.02 -25.84 13.79
C LEU A 3 -25.14 -24.33 13.57
N SER A 4 -26.02 -23.89 12.67
CA SER A 4 -26.29 -22.48 12.34
C SER A 4 -26.74 -21.62 13.52
N ILE A 5 -27.33 -22.20 14.57
CA ILE A 5 -27.86 -21.43 15.71
C ILE A 5 -26.72 -20.96 16.64
N PHE A 6 -25.63 -21.73 16.76
CA PHE A 6 -24.49 -21.34 17.60
C PHE A 6 -23.65 -20.21 16.95
N PHE A 7 -23.61 -20.12 15.62
CA PHE A 7 -22.84 -19.10 14.89
C PHE A 7 -23.63 -17.82 14.53
N ALA A 8 -24.89 -17.71 14.97
CA ALA A 8 -25.76 -16.57 14.65
C ALA A 8 -25.63 -15.37 15.61
N SER A 9 -25.00 -15.58 16.79
CA SER A 9 -24.83 -14.52 17.79
C SER A 9 -23.43 -13.92 17.69
N THR A 10 -23.35 -12.59 17.57
CA THR A 10 -22.09 -11.82 17.56
C THR A 10 -21.21 -12.15 18.76
N LEU A 11 -21.83 -12.45 19.92
CA LEU A 11 -21.13 -12.87 21.13
C LEU A 11 -20.44 -14.23 20.97
N THR A 12 -21.12 -15.23 20.38
CA THR A 12 -20.53 -16.55 20.15
C THR A 12 -19.40 -16.49 19.13
N ASN A 13 -19.57 -15.72 18.04
CA ASN A 13 -18.53 -15.55 17.02
C ASN A 13 -17.29 -14.85 17.59
N SER A 14 -17.50 -13.85 18.46
CA SER A 14 -16.42 -13.16 19.16
C SER A 14 -15.68 -14.07 20.14
N LEU A 15 -16.41 -14.89 20.91
CA LEU A 15 -15.82 -15.86 21.84
C LEU A 15 -15.03 -16.95 21.10
N LEU A 16 -15.55 -17.45 19.97
CA LEU A 16 -14.84 -18.42 19.14
C LEU A 16 -13.56 -17.82 18.52
N THR A 17 -13.63 -16.57 18.07
CA THR A 17 -12.45 -15.84 17.57
C THR A 17 -11.40 -15.67 18.67
N ALA A 18 -11.82 -15.27 19.87
CA ALA A 18 -10.94 -15.18 21.03
C ALA A 18 -10.34 -16.56 21.40
N GLY A 19 -11.14 -17.63 21.33
CA GLY A 19 -10.69 -19.00 21.56
C GLY A 19 -9.64 -19.46 20.55
N ILE A 20 -9.84 -19.18 19.25
CA ILE A 20 -8.85 -19.47 18.19
C ILE A 20 -7.56 -18.70 18.45
N LEU A 21 -7.65 -17.40 18.79
CA LEU A 21 -6.48 -16.58 19.11
C LEU A 21 -5.70 -17.13 20.30
N ILE A 22 -6.38 -17.45 21.40
CA ILE A 22 -5.76 -18.05 22.59
C ILE A 22 -5.14 -19.40 22.23
N GLY A 23 -5.82 -20.23 21.44
CA GLY A 23 -5.32 -21.52 20.96
C GLY A 23 -4.03 -21.38 20.16
N LEU A 24 -3.98 -20.44 19.21
CA LEU A 24 -2.76 -20.16 18.43
C LEU A 24 -1.59 -19.71 19.31
N ILE A 25 -1.85 -18.84 20.28
CA ILE A 25 -0.83 -18.39 21.25
C ILE A 25 -0.32 -19.58 22.08
N LEU A 26 -1.21 -20.43 22.57
CA LEU A 26 -0.83 -21.61 23.35
C LEU A 26 0.00 -22.60 22.53
N ILE A 27 -0.39 -22.87 21.29
CA ILE A 27 0.36 -23.73 20.37
C ILE A 27 1.77 -23.18 20.15
N PHE A 28 1.89 -21.88 19.88
CA PHE A 28 3.18 -21.23 19.70
C PHE A 28 4.06 -21.31 20.96
N VAL A 29 3.49 -21.13 22.15
CA VAL A 29 4.22 -21.26 23.42
C VAL A 29 4.68 -22.70 23.66
N ILE A 30 3.82 -23.70 23.37
CA ILE A 30 4.15 -25.12 23.50
C ILE A 30 5.27 -25.50 22.54
N GLU A 31 5.17 -25.11 21.27
CA GLU A 31 6.19 -25.37 20.26
C GLU A 31 7.54 -24.78 20.68
N ASN A 32 7.56 -23.52 21.10
CA ASN A 32 8.79 -22.87 21.57
C ASN A 32 9.40 -23.60 22.78
N LYS A 33 8.56 -24.08 23.70
CA LYS A 33 9.01 -24.88 24.85
C LYS A 33 9.55 -26.25 24.42
N LEU A 34 8.89 -26.92 23.46
CA LEU A 34 9.30 -28.23 22.95
C LEU A 34 10.63 -28.15 22.19
N ILE A 35 10.82 -27.12 21.38
CA ILE A 35 12.08 -26.86 20.67
C ILE A 35 13.20 -26.61 21.68
N LYS A 36 12.95 -25.74 22.67
CA LYS A 36 13.94 -25.42 23.72
C LYS A 36 14.38 -26.63 24.54
N ASN A 37 13.47 -27.57 24.80
CA ASN A 37 13.75 -28.77 25.58
C ASN A 37 14.55 -29.84 24.82
N HIS A 38 14.66 -29.75 23.50
CA HIS A 38 15.32 -30.76 22.65
C HIS A 38 16.36 -30.15 21.69
N GLU A 39 16.88 -28.94 21.99
CA GLU A 39 17.80 -28.18 21.14
C GLU A 39 19.01 -29.02 20.68
N ASP A 40 19.55 -29.88 21.54
CA ASP A 40 20.75 -30.68 21.24
C ASP A 40 20.50 -31.93 20.38
N THR A 41 19.23 -32.33 20.18
CA THR A 41 18.86 -33.59 19.49
C THR A 41 18.00 -33.38 18.25
N ILE A 42 17.51 -32.16 18.01
CA ILE A 42 16.63 -31.85 16.88
C ILE A 42 17.43 -31.73 15.57
N SER A 43 17.03 -32.52 14.56
CA SER A 43 17.56 -32.39 13.20
C SER A 43 17.00 -31.14 12.51
N LYS A 44 17.78 -30.53 11.60
CA LYS A 44 17.36 -29.36 10.82
C LYS A 44 16.05 -29.59 10.06
N THR A 45 15.83 -30.81 9.54
CA THR A 45 14.61 -31.19 8.83
C THR A 45 13.41 -31.24 9.75
N THR A 46 13.57 -31.77 10.97
CA THR A 46 12.50 -31.78 11.98
C THR A 46 12.07 -30.37 12.36
N LEU A 47 13.02 -29.44 12.50
CA LEU A 47 12.72 -28.04 12.79
C LEU A 47 11.91 -27.38 11.67
N VAL A 48 12.30 -27.56 10.41
CA VAL A 48 11.54 -27.04 9.26
C VAL A 48 10.12 -27.61 9.22
N LEU A 49 9.96 -28.90 9.52
CA LEU A 49 8.65 -29.56 9.53
C LEU A 49 7.75 -28.99 10.64
N VAL A 50 8.29 -28.79 11.84
CA VAL A 50 7.56 -28.15 12.96
C VAL A 50 7.07 -26.76 12.53
N TYR A 51 7.94 -25.91 11.99
CA TYR A 51 7.54 -24.57 11.52
C TYR A 51 6.50 -24.60 10.40
N LEU A 52 6.60 -25.56 9.48
CA LEU A 52 5.61 -25.72 8.41
C LEU A 52 4.24 -26.10 8.99
N VAL A 53 4.21 -27.01 9.97
CA VAL A 53 2.98 -27.39 10.67
C VAL A 53 2.39 -26.20 11.45
N THR A 54 3.21 -25.45 12.18
CA THR A 54 2.78 -24.21 12.85
C THR A 54 2.15 -23.23 11.87
N PHE A 55 2.79 -23.05 10.71
CA PHE A 55 2.30 -22.15 9.67
C PHE A 55 0.94 -22.60 9.13
N LEU A 56 0.76 -23.89 8.86
CA LEU A 56 -0.52 -24.44 8.42
C LEU A 56 -1.61 -24.29 9.49
N ILE A 57 -1.28 -24.48 10.77
CA ILE A 57 -2.21 -24.28 11.88
C ILE A 57 -2.63 -22.80 11.97
N ALA A 58 -1.69 -21.88 11.84
CA ALA A 58 -1.98 -20.44 11.83
C ALA A 58 -2.88 -20.06 10.64
N LEU A 59 -2.58 -20.58 9.44
CA LEU A 59 -3.39 -20.37 8.25
C LEU A 59 -4.81 -20.91 8.41
N ALA A 60 -4.95 -22.13 8.96
CA ALA A 60 -6.25 -22.71 9.28
C ALA A 60 -7.02 -21.88 10.31
N GLY A 61 -6.34 -21.30 11.30
CA GLY A 61 -6.93 -20.38 12.27
C GLY A 61 -7.50 -19.13 11.60
N ILE A 62 -6.74 -18.50 10.70
CA ILE A 62 -7.19 -17.32 9.93
C ILE A 62 -8.41 -17.66 9.07
N LEU A 63 -8.35 -18.77 8.31
CA LEU A 63 -9.47 -19.23 7.50
C LEU A 63 -10.70 -19.58 8.34
N GLY A 64 -10.49 -20.16 9.52
CA GLY A 64 -11.55 -20.46 10.49
C GLY A 64 -12.24 -19.18 10.98
N ILE A 65 -11.48 -18.13 11.26
CA ILE A 65 -12.05 -16.81 11.61
C ILE A 65 -12.88 -16.26 10.44
N PHE A 66 -12.38 -16.30 9.22
CA PHE A 66 -13.15 -15.87 8.05
C PHE A 66 -14.46 -16.66 7.89
N ALA A 67 -14.43 -17.98 8.12
CA ALA A 67 -15.62 -18.81 8.06
C ALA A 67 -16.63 -18.49 9.17
N ILE A 68 -16.18 -18.27 10.42
CA ILE A 68 -17.03 -17.90 11.55
C ILE A 68 -17.79 -16.60 11.27
N TRP A 69 -17.12 -15.63 10.66
CA TRP A 69 -17.70 -14.32 10.35
C TRP A 69 -18.42 -14.27 9.00
N ASN A 70 -18.50 -15.40 8.29
CA ASN A 70 -19.03 -15.48 6.92
C ASN A 70 -18.45 -14.38 6.02
N PHE A 71 -17.14 -14.16 6.16
CA PHE A 71 -16.44 -13.06 5.50
C PHE A 71 -16.38 -13.30 3.99
N ASP A 72 -16.98 -12.39 3.22
CA ASP A 72 -16.92 -12.43 1.76
C ASP A 72 -15.64 -11.76 1.26
N PHE A 73 -14.60 -12.58 1.13
CA PHE A 73 -13.29 -12.15 0.65
C PHE A 73 -13.35 -11.59 -0.78
N VAL A 74 -14.19 -12.17 -1.64
CA VAL A 74 -14.31 -11.74 -3.04
C VAL A 74 -14.91 -10.36 -3.10
N THR A 75 -16.00 -10.12 -2.36
CA THR A 75 -16.63 -8.80 -2.28
C THR A 75 -15.69 -7.77 -1.67
N TYR A 76 -15.00 -8.09 -0.56
CA TYR A 76 -14.03 -7.16 0.04
C TYR A 76 -12.92 -6.74 -0.94
N VAL A 77 -12.31 -7.69 -1.65
CA VAL A 77 -11.26 -7.39 -2.63
C VAL A 77 -11.80 -6.54 -3.78
N ASN A 78 -13.01 -6.84 -4.27
CA ASN A 78 -13.65 -6.05 -5.32
C ASN A 78 -13.97 -4.62 -4.87
N GLU A 79 -14.44 -4.44 -3.63
CA GLU A 79 -14.70 -3.12 -3.06
C GLU A 79 -13.40 -2.32 -2.93
N VAL A 80 -12.34 -2.91 -2.37
CA VAL A 80 -11.02 -2.27 -2.27
C VAL A 80 -10.48 -1.88 -3.65
N TRP A 81 -10.60 -2.77 -4.64
CA TRP A 81 -10.17 -2.52 -6.01
C TRP A 81 -10.98 -1.39 -6.65
N SER A 82 -12.31 -1.41 -6.50
CA SER A 82 -13.18 -0.35 -7.02
C SER A 82 -12.91 1.01 -6.36
N GLY A 83 -12.68 1.05 -5.05
CA GLY A 83 -12.35 2.28 -4.33
C GLY A 83 -11.01 2.85 -4.77
N PHE A 84 -10.03 1.99 -5.05
CA PHE A 84 -8.77 2.40 -5.66
C PHE A 84 -8.97 3.00 -7.05
N LEU A 85 -9.77 2.37 -7.91
CA LEU A 85 -10.08 2.89 -9.25
C LEU A 85 -10.82 4.24 -9.19
N LEU A 86 -11.79 4.40 -8.30
CA LEU A 86 -12.50 5.67 -8.10
C LEU A 86 -11.55 6.77 -7.64
N THR A 87 -10.64 6.46 -6.71
CA THR A 87 -9.62 7.42 -6.24
C THR A 87 -8.67 7.85 -7.37
N LEU A 88 -8.32 6.91 -8.25
CA LEU A 88 -7.55 7.22 -9.45
C LEU A 88 -8.34 8.10 -10.41
N GLU A 89 -9.60 7.77 -10.69
CA GLU A 89 -10.47 8.53 -11.58
C GLU A 89 -10.63 9.98 -11.11
N ASP A 90 -10.93 10.19 -9.83
CA ASP A 90 -11.01 11.52 -9.21
C ASP A 90 -9.68 12.30 -9.32
N SER A 91 -8.56 11.57 -9.28
CA SER A 91 -7.24 12.16 -9.41
C SER A 91 -6.88 12.53 -10.86
N ILE A 92 -7.48 11.89 -11.87
CA ILE A 92 -7.20 12.17 -13.30
C ILE A 92 -7.49 13.65 -13.61
N GLY A 93 -8.61 14.19 -13.14
CA GLY A 93 -8.94 15.60 -13.37
C GLY A 93 -7.89 16.57 -12.82
N ARG A 94 -7.35 16.26 -11.63
CA ARG A 94 -6.28 17.05 -10.99
C ARG A 94 -4.96 16.93 -11.75
N ILE A 95 -4.62 15.72 -12.21
CA ILE A 95 -3.44 15.44 -13.02
C ILE A 95 -3.51 16.24 -14.34
N ILE A 96 -4.62 16.14 -15.07
CA ILE A 96 -4.82 16.88 -16.34
C ILE A 96 -4.73 18.38 -16.10
N SER A 97 -5.39 18.90 -15.05
CA SER A 97 -5.36 20.33 -14.73
C SER A 97 -3.94 20.82 -14.44
N SER A 98 -3.18 20.06 -13.64
CA SER A 98 -1.77 20.39 -13.37
C SER A 98 -0.91 20.36 -14.63
N LEU A 99 -1.15 19.40 -15.54
CA LEU A 99 -0.43 19.28 -16.79
C LEU A 99 -0.67 20.51 -17.69
N ILE A 100 -1.91 20.98 -17.77
CA ILE A 100 -2.27 22.20 -18.53
C ILE A 100 -1.56 23.42 -17.94
N ILE A 101 -1.59 23.59 -16.62
CA ILE A 101 -0.93 24.73 -15.94
C ILE A 101 0.59 24.70 -16.22
N ILE A 102 1.22 23.54 -16.09
CA ILE A 102 2.65 23.36 -16.37
C ILE A 102 2.95 23.66 -17.85
N PHE A 103 2.10 23.19 -18.78
CA PHE A 103 2.25 23.47 -20.21
C PHE A 103 2.19 24.97 -20.52
N VAL A 104 1.20 25.68 -19.98
CA VAL A 104 1.07 27.13 -20.16
C VAL A 104 2.25 27.87 -19.55
N ALA A 105 2.68 27.50 -18.33
CA ALA A 105 3.85 28.09 -17.69
C ALA A 105 5.12 27.89 -18.54
N MET A 106 5.34 26.68 -19.08
CA MET A 106 6.44 26.40 -19.98
C MET A 106 6.38 27.22 -21.28
N MET A 107 5.18 27.41 -21.83
CA MET A 107 4.98 28.22 -23.04
C MET A 107 5.34 29.70 -22.80
N ILE A 108 4.86 30.27 -21.69
CA ILE A 108 5.18 31.66 -21.30
C ILE A 108 6.70 31.82 -21.10
N LEU A 109 7.35 30.87 -20.43
CA LEU A 109 8.80 30.88 -20.24
C LEU A 109 9.55 30.79 -21.57
N LYS A 110 9.06 29.96 -22.51
CA LYS A 110 9.65 29.82 -23.85
C LYS A 110 9.55 31.11 -24.65
N ILE A 111 8.36 31.74 -24.68
CA ILE A 111 8.14 33.02 -25.38
C ILE A 111 9.01 34.12 -24.75
N SER A 112 9.02 34.21 -23.41
CA SER A 112 9.83 35.17 -22.68
C SER A 112 11.32 35.05 -23.04
N LYS A 113 11.86 33.82 -23.05
CA LYS A 113 13.25 33.55 -23.45
C LYS A 113 13.55 34.00 -24.88
N VAL A 114 12.66 33.72 -25.83
CA VAL A 114 12.84 34.12 -27.24
C VAL A 114 12.82 35.64 -27.39
N THR A 115 11.85 36.31 -26.75
CA THR A 115 11.69 37.77 -26.82
C THR A 115 12.87 38.50 -26.19
N LEU A 116 13.32 38.07 -25.00
CA LEU A 116 14.52 38.62 -24.35
C LEU A 116 15.76 38.46 -25.22
N LYS A 117 15.94 37.30 -25.86
CA LYS A 117 17.06 37.06 -26.79
C LYS A 117 17.00 37.99 -28.00
N LYS A 118 15.80 38.22 -28.57
CA LYS A 118 15.60 39.10 -29.73
C LYS A 118 15.82 40.58 -29.41
N ILE A 119 15.37 41.05 -28.23
CA ILE A 119 15.62 42.43 -27.75
C ILE A 119 17.11 42.67 -27.50
N GLY A 120 17.83 41.69 -26.97
CA GLY A 120 19.28 41.77 -26.74
C GLY A 120 20.14 41.77 -28.02
N GLN A 121 19.60 41.30 -29.15
CA GLN A 121 20.29 41.25 -30.44
C GLN A 121 20.03 42.45 -31.35
N LYS A 122 18.97 43.24 -31.12
CA LYS A 122 18.62 44.40 -31.94
C LYS A 122 19.72 45.49 -31.84
N ASP A 123 20.28 45.86 -32.99
CA ASP A 123 21.35 46.86 -33.08
C ASP A 123 20.85 48.27 -32.75
N GLY A 124 21.54 48.94 -31.83
CA GLY A 124 21.24 50.28 -31.35
C GLY A 124 22.22 50.76 -30.28
N PRO A 125 22.26 52.06 -29.95
CA PRO A 125 23.30 52.66 -29.09
C PRO A 125 23.38 52.06 -27.67
N ASN A 126 22.30 51.44 -27.18
CA ASN A 126 22.23 50.79 -25.87
C ASN A 126 22.41 49.26 -25.89
N LYS A 127 22.96 48.67 -26.97
CA LYS A 127 23.09 47.21 -27.15
C LYS A 127 23.88 46.54 -26.02
N ARG A 128 24.99 47.14 -25.56
CA ARG A 128 25.80 46.64 -24.42
C ARG A 128 24.96 46.52 -23.14
N ARG A 129 24.15 47.54 -22.83
CA ARG A 129 23.37 47.62 -21.58
C ARG A 129 22.22 46.61 -21.55
N LYS A 130 21.50 46.43 -22.67
CA LYS A 130 20.45 45.40 -22.81
C LYS A 130 21.01 43.97 -22.71
N ARG A 131 22.23 43.75 -23.22
CA ARG A 131 22.91 42.43 -23.17
C ARG A 131 23.33 42.05 -21.76
N THR A 132 23.72 43.02 -20.91
CA THR A 132 24.07 42.78 -19.50
C THR A 132 22.83 42.43 -18.68
N VAL A 133 21.74 43.19 -18.82
CA VAL A 133 20.47 42.90 -18.10
C VAL A 133 19.97 41.49 -18.44
N ALA A 134 19.93 41.12 -19.72
CA ALA A 134 19.53 39.79 -20.15
C ALA A 134 20.45 38.64 -19.67
N ARG A 135 21.70 38.95 -19.28
CA ARG A 135 22.66 37.96 -18.74
C ARG A 135 22.48 37.73 -17.24
N VAL A 136 21.95 38.73 -16.51
CA VAL A 136 21.74 38.71 -15.05
C VAL A 136 20.36 38.16 -14.68
N THR A 137 19.36 38.29 -15.56
CA THR A 137 18.01 37.69 -15.37
C THR A 137 17.94 36.20 -15.76
N ARG A 138 19.07 35.59 -16.12
CA ARG A 138 19.17 34.15 -16.41
C ARG A 138 19.19 33.35 -15.12
#